data_AF-A0A1I2D712-F1
#
_entry.id   AF-A0A1I2D712-F1
#
_cell.length_a   1.000
_cell.length_b   1.000
_cell.length_c   1.000
_cell.angle_alpha   90.00
_cell.angle_beta   90.00
_cell.angle_gamma   90.00
#
_symmetry.space_group_name_H-M   'P 1'
#
loop_
_entity.id
_entity.type
_entity.pdbx_description
1 polymer ?
#
loop_
_entity_poly.entity_id
_entity_poly.type
_entity_poly.pdbx_seq_one_letter_code
_entity_poly.pdbx_strand_id
1 'polypeptide(L)'
;MLNKNIIDEINTKVSEILQHSPAKDIEKNMKVLLSGAFNRLDLVTRDEFDVQQEVLQRTREKLLLLEARVSELEARLSQIMRQSTVQSEESGKEGDLNQC
;
A
#
# COMPACT_ATOMS: atom_id res chain seq x y z
N MET A 1 -0.58 -5.91 -14.25
CA MET A 1 -0.33 -6.67 -15.50
C MET A 1 -0.69 -5.74 -16.65
N LEU A 2 0.27 -5.36 -17.48
CA LEU A 2 -0.02 -4.58 -18.68
C LEU A 2 -0.92 -5.42 -19.58
N ASN A 3 -2.12 -4.92 -19.88
CA ASN A 3 -3.13 -5.66 -20.63
C ASN A 3 -2.61 -5.92 -22.05
N LYS A 4 -2.22 -7.17 -22.31
CA LYS A 4 -1.74 -7.69 -23.61
C LYS A 4 -2.68 -7.31 -24.76
N ASN A 5 -3.99 -7.28 -24.47
CA ASN A 5 -5.06 -6.87 -25.38
C ASN A 5 -4.88 -5.46 -25.96
N ILE A 6 -4.32 -4.51 -25.19
CA ILE A 6 -4.12 -3.12 -25.66
C ILE A 6 -2.98 -3.05 -26.68
N ILE A 7 -1.91 -3.83 -26.46
CA ILE A 7 -0.77 -3.90 -27.39
C ILE A 7 -1.21 -4.53 -28.71
N ASP A 8 -2.05 -5.57 -28.66
CA ASP A 8 -2.59 -6.22 -29.84
C ASP A 8 -3.55 -5.29 -30.62
N GLU A 9 -4.36 -4.48 -29.92
CA GLU A 9 -5.26 -3.49 -30.54
C GLU A 9 -4.48 -2.38 -31.26
N ILE A 10 -3.38 -1.89 -30.67
CA ILE A 10 -2.49 -0.90 -31.28
C ILE A 10 -1.82 -1.47 -32.52
N ASN A 11 -1.26 -2.69 -32.43
CA ASN A 11 -0.62 -3.36 -33.58
C ASN A 11 -1.59 -3.48 -34.77
N THR A 12 -2.83 -3.87 -34.49
CA THR A 12 -3.85 -4.04 -35.53
C THR A 12 -4.18 -2.71 -36.21
N LYS A 13 -4.44 -1.65 -35.43
CA LYS A 13 -4.78 -0.32 -35.98
C LYS A 13 -3.62 0.37 -36.70
N VAL A 14 -2.39 0.18 -36.24
CA VAL A 14 -1.18 0.72 -36.92
C VAL A 14 -0.97 0.05 -38.27
N SER A 15 -1.15 -1.27 -38.34
CA SER A 15 -1.04 -2.02 -39.60
C SER A 15 -2.08 -1.59 -40.63
N GLU A 16 -3.30 -1.31 -40.18
CA GLU A 16 -4.41 -0.86 -41.04
C GLU A 16 -4.18 0.55 -41.63
N ILE A 17 -3.66 1.49 -40.83
CA ILE A 17 -3.33 2.85 -41.30
C ILE A 17 -2.16 2.84 -42.30
N LEU A 18 -1.15 1.99 -42.07
CA LEU A 18 0.00 1.86 -42.96
C LEU A 18 -0.38 1.33 -44.35
N GLN A 19 -1.42 0.50 -44.45
CA GLN A 19 -1.87 -0.08 -45.73
C GLN A 19 -2.80 0.84 -46.54
N HIS A 20 -3.50 1.77 -45.88
CA HIS A 20 -4.61 2.50 -46.50
C HIS A 20 -4.45 4.03 -46.58
N SER A 21 -3.34 4.63 -46.14
CA SER A 21 -3.24 6.11 -46.10
C SER A 21 -1.98 6.73 -46.74
N PRO A 22 -2.11 7.91 -47.40
CA PRO A 22 -0.97 8.70 -47.85
C PRO A 22 -0.04 9.07 -46.68
N ALA A 23 1.26 9.23 -46.94
CA ALA A 23 2.30 9.46 -45.91
C ALA A 23 1.97 10.58 -44.89
N LYS A 24 1.23 11.60 -45.31
CA LYS A 24 0.81 12.73 -44.46
C LYS A 24 -0.33 12.39 -43.48
N ASP A 25 -1.23 11.49 -43.85
CA ASP A 25 -2.34 11.04 -42.99
C ASP A 25 -1.90 9.96 -42.00
N ILE A 26 -0.85 9.19 -42.35
CA ILE A 26 -0.22 8.23 -41.43
C ILE A 26 0.26 8.94 -40.17
N GLU A 27 1.01 10.05 -40.32
CA GLU A 27 1.56 10.79 -39.18
C GLU A 27 0.45 11.32 -38.24
N LYS A 28 -0.61 11.89 -38.82
CA LYS A 28 -1.75 12.44 -38.07
C LYS A 28 -2.52 11.35 -37.34
N ASN A 29 -2.84 10.24 -38.01
CA ASN A 29 -3.59 9.14 -37.42
C ASN A 29 -2.77 8.39 -36.37
N MET A 30 -1.46 8.22 -36.58
CA MET A 30 -0.56 7.60 -35.60
C MET A 30 -0.46 8.44 -34.33
N LYS A 31 -0.39 9.78 -34.43
CA LYS A 31 -0.41 10.67 -33.26
C LYS A 31 -1.70 10.54 -32.45
N VAL A 32 -2.86 10.46 -33.12
CA VAL A 32 -4.16 10.28 -32.46
C VAL A 32 -4.26 8.91 -31.77
N LEU A 33 -3.78 7.84 -32.42
CA LEU A 33 -3.75 6.51 -31.81
C LEU A 33 -2.83 6.43 -30.60
N LEU A 34 -1.62 7.01 -30.68
CA LEU A 34 -0.67 7.01 -29.57
C LEU A 34 -1.23 7.82 -28.39
N SER A 35 -1.81 8.99 -28.63
CA SER A 35 -2.48 9.77 -27.58
C SER A 35 -3.67 9.02 -26.98
N GLY A 36 -4.47 8.33 -27.80
CA GLY A 36 -5.59 7.51 -27.33
C GLY A 36 -5.14 6.28 -26.54
N ALA A 37 -4.01 5.67 -26.93
CA ALA A 37 -3.39 4.55 -26.23
C ALA A 37 -2.81 5.00 -24.88
N PHE A 38 -2.12 6.14 -24.83
CA PHE A 38 -1.58 6.70 -23.59
C PHE A 38 -2.67 7.11 -22.61
N ASN A 39 -3.83 7.58 -23.07
CA ASN A 39 -4.98 7.83 -22.20
C ASN A 39 -5.67 6.55 -21.68
N ARG A 40 -5.48 5.41 -22.37
CA ARG A 40 -6.06 4.11 -21.99
C ARG A 40 -5.13 3.28 -21.10
N LEU A 41 -3.83 3.55 -21.17
CA LEU A 41 -2.88 3.11 -20.16
C LEU A 41 -3.11 4.04 -18.97
N ASP A 42 -3.41 3.49 -17.80
CA ASP A 42 -3.67 4.26 -16.58
C ASP A 42 -2.35 4.89 -16.11
N LEU A 43 -1.89 5.90 -16.85
CA LEU A 43 -0.56 6.49 -16.73
C LEU A 43 -0.57 7.42 -15.52
N VAL A 44 0.00 6.93 -14.43
CA VAL A 44 0.35 7.78 -13.30
C VAL A 44 1.52 8.65 -13.72
N THR A 45 1.34 9.97 -13.65
CA THR A 45 2.42 10.91 -13.94
C THR A 45 3.57 10.72 -12.94
N ARG A 46 4.77 11.16 -13.31
CA ARG A 46 5.91 11.03 -12.41
C ARG A 46 5.67 11.77 -11.08
N ASP A 47 5.07 12.94 -11.14
CA ASP A 47 4.76 13.76 -9.97
C ASP A 47 3.74 13.07 -9.05
N GLU A 48 2.69 12.45 -9.61
CA GLU A 48 1.71 11.68 -8.83
C GLU A 48 2.34 10.44 -8.19
N PHE A 49 3.27 9.77 -8.88
CA PHE A 49 4.01 8.65 -8.32
C PHE A 49 4.86 9.09 -7.13
N ASP A 50 5.58 10.20 -7.26
CA ASP A 50 6.43 10.73 -6.19
C ASP A 50 5.58 11.15 -4.97
N VAL A 51 4.38 11.73 -5.18
CA VAL A 51 3.42 12.02 -4.11
C VAL A 51 2.94 10.74 -3.42
N GLN A 52 2.58 9.69 -4.18
CA GLN A 52 2.17 8.42 -3.59
C GLN A 52 3.31 7.77 -2.77
N GLN A 53 4.55 7.88 -3.24
CA GLN A 53 5.73 7.40 -2.52
C GLN A 53 5.89 8.14 -1.19
N GLU A 54 5.71 9.47 -1.16
CA GLU A 54 5.77 10.26 0.07
C GLU A 54 4.66 9.87 1.06
N VAL A 55 3.42 9.69 0.57
CA VAL A 55 2.30 9.23 1.39
C VAL A 55 2.60 7.87 2.00
N LEU A 56 3.15 6.93 1.22
CA LEU A 56 3.57 5.62 1.72
C LEU A 56 4.64 5.72 2.78
N GLN A 57 5.65 6.58 2.59
CA GLN A 57 6.72 6.80 3.54
C GLN A 57 6.17 7.31 4.89
N ARG A 58 5.34 8.36 4.87
CA ARG A 58 4.69 8.91 6.07
C ARG A 58 3.78 7.88 6.75
N THR A 59 3.12 7.02 5.97
CA THR A 59 2.25 5.96 6.51
C THR A 59 3.08 4.91 7.25
N ARG A 60 4.23 4.51 6.71
CA ARG A 60 5.15 3.57 7.40
C ARG A 60 5.66 4.16 8.72
N GLU A 61 6.02 5.43 8.74
CA GLU A 61 6.46 6.10 9.96
C GLU A 61 5.38 6.12 11.04
N LYS A 62 4.14 6.47 10.67
CA LYS A 62 3.00 6.43 11.59
C LYS A 62 2.69 5.02 12.07
N LEU A 63 2.83 4.03 11.20
CA LEU A 63 2.61 2.62 11.52
C LEU A 63 3.62 2.15 12.58
N LEU A 64 4.91 2.42 12.39
CA LEU A 64 5.94 2.09 13.38
C LEU A 64 5.69 2.74 14.74
N LEU A 65 5.25 4.01 14.76
CA LEU A 65 4.91 4.70 16.01
C LEU A 65 3.73 4.04 16.72
N LEU A 66 2.70 3.66 15.96
CA LEU A 66 1.52 2.98 16.51
C LEU A 66 1.88 1.58 17.04
N GLU A 67 2.68 0.81 16.31
CA GLU A 67 3.19 -0.48 16.77
C GLU A 67 3.96 -0.36 18.09
N ALA A 68 4.84 0.64 18.20
CA ALA A 68 5.57 0.89 19.44
C ALA A 68 4.62 1.22 20.61
N ARG A 69 3.60 2.07 20.36
CA ARG A 69 2.61 2.43 21.37
C ARG A 69 1.76 1.24 21.81
N VAL A 70 1.36 0.37 20.88
CA VAL A 70 0.61 -0.85 21.19
C VAL A 70 1.47 -1.79 22.03
N SER A 71 2.73 -2.02 21.64
CA SER A 71 3.65 -2.87 22.40
C SER A 71 3.87 -2.37 23.83
N GLU A 72 4.00 -1.05 24.01
CA GLU A 72 4.10 -0.45 25.35
C GLU A 72 2.83 -0.70 26.19
N LEU A 73 1.65 -0.53 25.58
CA LEU A 73 0.38 -0.77 26.27
C LEU A 73 0.20 -2.25 26.65
N GLU A 74 0.54 -3.16 25.75
CA GLU A 74 0.53 -4.61 26.01
C GLU A 74 1.49 -4.99 27.14
N ALA A 75 2.69 -4.40 27.16
CA ALA A 75 3.67 -4.62 28.23
C ALA A 75 3.12 -4.13 29.59
N ARG A 76 2.55 -2.92 29.64
CA ARG A 76 1.92 -2.38 30.86
C ARG A 76 0.75 -3.24 31.33
N LEU A 77 -0.10 -3.69 30.42
CA LEU A 77 -1.23 -4.57 30.74
C LEU A 77 -0.74 -5.90 31.32
N SER A 78 0.30 -6.50 30.72
CA SER A 78 0.91 -7.71 31.25
C SER A 78 1.50 -7.52 32.65
N GLN A 79 2.06 -6.35 32.94
CA GLN A 79 2.58 -6.01 34.27
C GLN A 79 1.45 -5.86 35.29
N ILE A 80 0.36 -5.18 34.93
CA ILE A 80 -0.82 -5.02 35.79
C ILE A 80 -1.43 -6.39 36.12
N MET A 81 -1.54 -7.28 35.12
CA MET A 81 -2.04 -8.65 35.33
C MET A 81 -1.12 -9.46 36.27
N ARG A 82 0.21 -9.32 36.14
CA ARG A 82 1.16 -9.97 37.07
C ARG A 82 1.06 -9.42 38.49
N GLN A 83 0.85 -8.11 38.66
CA GLN A 83 0.71 -7.50 39.98
C GLN A 83 -0.57 -7.94 40.70
N SER A 84 -1.66 -8.15 39.97
CA SER A 84 -2.93 -8.62 40.54
C SER A 84 -2.91 -10.10 40.95
N THR A 85 -2.09 -10.95 40.31
CA THR A 85 -1.86 -12.33 40.76
C THR A 85 -0.92 -12.42 41.98
N VAL A 86 0.05 -11.52 42.12
CA VAL A 86 0.97 -11.52 43.28
C VAL A 86 0.28 -11.01 44.55
N GLN A 87 -0.62 -10.01 44.44
CA GLN A 87 -1.39 -9.48 45.57
C GLN A 87 -2.38 -10.49 46.17
N SER A 88 -2.89 -11.43 45.38
CA SER A 88 -3.78 -12.50 45.86
C SER A 88 -3.04 -13.65 46.54
N GLU A 89 -1.77 -13.88 46.19
CA GLU A 89 -0.91 -14.88 46.85
C GLU A 89 -0.28 -14.36 48.16
N GLU A 90 0.01 -13.07 48.28
CA GLU A 90 0.56 -12.48 49.52
C GLU A 90 -0.50 -12.38 50.64
N SER A 91 -1.76 -12.06 50.31
CA SER A 91 -2.87 -12.07 51.29
C SER A 91 -3.21 -13.45 51.83
N GLY A 92 -2.83 -14.53 51.13
CA GLY A 92 -3.04 -15.91 51.57
C GLY A 92 -1.98 -16.42 52.56
N LYS A 93 -0.74 -15.89 52.50
CA LYS A 93 0.36 -16.33 53.37
C LYS A 93 0.41 -15.60 54.72
N GLU A 94 -0.12 -14.38 54.79
CA GLU A 94 -0.20 -13.61 56.03
C GLU A 94 -1.25 -14.15 57.03
N GLY A 95 -2.20 -14.96 56.54
CA GLY A 95 -3.18 -15.67 57.37
C GLY A 95 -2.64 -16.91 58.08
N ASP A 96 -1.74 -17.67 57.44
CA ASP A 96 -1.19 -18.92 58.00
C ASP A 96 -0.07 -18.69 59.04
N LEU A 97 0.63 -17.55 59.00
CA LEU A 97 1.68 -17.24 59.98
C LEU A 97 1.16 -16.72 61.33
N ASN A 98 -0.13 -16.34 61.42
CA ASN A 98 -0.79 -15.86 62.64
C ASN A 98 -1.60 -16.95 63.35
N GLN A 99 -1.45 -18.21 62.94
CA GLN A 99 -2.20 -19.35 63.50
C GLN A 99 -1.31 -20.48 64.08
N CYS A 100 -0.03 -20.20 64.34
CA CYS A 100 0.84 -21.01 65.21
C CYS A 100 1.16 -20.29 66.52
#